data_AF-A0A9P6E4V3-F1
#
_entry.id   AF-A0A9P6E4V3-F1
#
_cell.length_a   1.000
_cell.length_b   1.000
_cell.length_c   1.000
_cell.angle_alpha   90.00
_cell.angle_beta   90.00
_cell.angle_gamma   90.00
#
_symmetry.space_group_name_H-M   'P 1'
#
loop_
_entity.id
_entity.type
_entity.pdbx_description
1 polymer ?
#
loop_
_entity_poly.entity_id
_entity_poly.type
_entity_poly.pdbx_seq_one_letter_code
_entity_poly.pdbx_strand_id
1 'polypeptide(L)' 'EELSAQTSCWLFIGTQHASANAGAMHYASPRIRRDGGVETDTLATNFLQLIKRILESKRADTMELQRNLSKVQA' A
#
# COMPACT_ATOMS: atom_id res chain seq x y z
N GLU A 1 16.26 -3.22 9.12
CA GLU A 1 17.15 -2.31 9.88
C GLU A 1 18.57 -2.29 9.34
N GLU A 2 19.16 -3.45 9.09
CA GLU A 2 20.48 -3.63 8.46
C GLU A 2 20.73 -2.73 7.23
N LEU A 3 19.81 -2.72 6.26
CA LEU A 3 19.98 -2.00 5.00
C LEU A 3 20.15 -0.48 5.18
N SER A 4 19.37 0.14 6.08
CA SER A 4 19.54 1.57 6.38
C SER A 4 20.84 1.87 7.11
N ALA A 5 21.36 0.93 7.90
CA ALA A 5 22.65 1.08 8.57
C ALA A 5 23.82 0.96 7.58
N GLN A 6 23.73 0.01 6.63
CA GLN A 6 24.77 -0.21 5.62
C GLN A 6 24.84 0.92 4.59
N THR A 7 23.70 1.46 4.15
CA THR A 7 23.66 2.50 3.11
C THR A 7 23.70 3.92 3.64
N SER A 8 23.54 4.10 4.96
CA SER A 8 23.32 5.41 5.59
C SER A 8 22.12 6.19 5.04
N CYS A 9 21.22 5.52 4.31
CA CYS A 9 20.03 6.14 3.73
C CYS A 9 18.85 6.16 4.71
N TRP A 10 17.95 7.11 4.49
CA TRP A 10 16.63 7.12 5.13
C TRP A 10 15.67 6.27 4.30
N LEU A 11 15.08 5.25 4.94
CA LEU A 11 14.26 4.26 4.26
C LEU A 11 12.88 4.19 4.91
N PHE A 12 11.85 4.30 4.08
CA PHE A 12 10.48 3.99 4.42
C PHE A 12 9.96 2.94 3.44
N ILE A 13 9.47 1.82 3.95
CA ILE A 13 8.95 0.72 3.16
C ILE A 13 7.54 0.42 3.65
N GLY A 14 6.54 0.64 2.78
CA GLY A 14 5.16 0.22 3.00
C GLY A 14 4.86 -1.05 2.19
N THR A 15 4.24 -2.03 2.84
CA THR A 15 3.85 -3.30 2.20
C THR A 15 2.39 -3.61 2.52
N GLN A 16 1.64 -3.96 1.48
CA GLN A 16 0.25 -4.41 1.59
C GLN A 16 0.04 -5.58 0.65
N HIS A 17 -0.45 -6.70 1.17
CA HIS A 17 -0.85 -7.81 0.34
C HIS A 17 -2.19 -7.53 -0.34
N ALA A 18 -2.35 -7.94 -1.60
CA ALA A 18 -3.55 -7.65 -2.40
C ALA A 18 -4.86 -8.21 -1.79
N SER A 19 -4.75 -9.26 -0.96
CA SER A 19 -5.90 -9.85 -0.25
C SER A 19 -5.91 -9.58 1.26
N ALA A 20 -4.96 -8.80 1.78
CA ALA A 20 -4.93 -8.52 3.21
C ALA A 20 -6.09 -7.60 3.61
N ASN A 21 -6.91 -8.06 4.55
CA ASN A 21 -7.96 -7.26 5.19
C ASN A 21 -7.39 -6.39 6.34
N ALA A 22 -6.17 -6.67 6.80
CA ALA A 22 -5.47 -5.93 7.84
C ALA A 22 -4.74 -4.69 7.28
N GLY A 23 -4.24 -3.86 8.19
CA GLY A 23 -3.47 -2.66 7.86
C GLY A 23 -2.11 -2.95 7.20
N ALA A 24 -1.56 -1.95 6.51
CA ALA A 24 -0.27 -2.04 5.85
C ALA A 24 0.84 -2.24 6.88
N MET A 25 1.68 -3.24 6.63
CA MET A 25 2.93 -3.40 7.37
C MET A 25 3.92 -2.37 6.83
N HIS A 26 4.52 -1.60 7.72
CA HIS A 26 5.52 -0.61 7.33
C HIS A 26 6.78 -0.76 8.17
N TYR A 27 7.90 -0.40 7.55
CA TYR A 27 9.20 -0.27 8.18
C TYR A 27 9.73 1.13 7.92
N ALA A 28 10.13 1.83 8.99
CA ALA A 28 10.83 3.10 8.92
C ALA A 28 12.22 2.94 9.55
N SER A 29 13.24 3.48 8.89
CA SER A 29 14.59 3.50 9.43
C SER A 29 14.65 4.23 10.78
N PRO A 30 15.62 3.91 11.67
CA PRO A 30 15.61 4.42 13.04
C PRO A 30 15.54 5.94 13.14
N ARG A 31 16.19 6.66 12.23
CA ARG A 31 16.17 8.13 12.21
C ARG A 31 14.81 8.68 11.76
N ILE A 32 14.19 8.10 10.74
CA ILE A 32 12.82 8.47 10.33
C ILE A 32 11.84 8.20 11.48
N ARG A 33 11.95 7.03 12.13
CA ARG A 33 11.07 6.67 13.25
C ARG A 33 11.21 7.65 14.42
N ARG A 34 12.44 8.07 14.73
CA ARG A 34 12.72 8.99 15.84
C ARG A 34 12.31 10.42 15.53
N ASP A 35 12.67 10.92 14.35
CA ASP A 35 12.55 12.35 14.02
C ASP A 35 11.21 12.65 13.32
N GLY A 36 10.61 11.66 12.62
CA GLY A 36 9.42 11.82 11.81
C GLY A 36 8.10 11.57 12.53
N GLY A 37 8.10 10.94 13.72
CA GLY A 37 6.93 10.78 14.60
C GLY A 37 5.60 10.52 13.88
N VAL A 38 4.63 11.41 14.11
CA VAL A 38 3.25 11.32 13.57
C VAL A 38 3.20 11.38 12.03
N GLU A 39 4.14 12.08 11.40
CA GLU A 39 4.16 12.21 9.93
C GLU A 39 4.49 10.87 9.27
N THR A 40 5.32 10.05 9.90
CA THR A 40 5.66 8.70 9.42
C THR A 40 4.45 7.76 9.49
N ASP A 41 3.68 7.84 10.58
CA ASP A 41 2.44 7.06 10.73
C ASP A 41 1.36 7.52 9.74
N THR A 42 1.29 8.83 9.50
CA THR A 42 0.39 9.42 8.49
C THR A 42 0.76 8.94 7.09
N LEU A 43 2.06 8.87 6.77
CA LEU A 43 2.55 8.33 5.50
C LEU A 43 2.15 6.85 5.32
N ALA A 44 2.33 6.02 6.34
CA ALA A 44 1.91 4.62 6.32
C ALA A 44 0.39 4.47 6.12
N THR A 45 -0.39 5.32 6.79
CA THR A 45 -1.86 5.33 6.65
C THR A 45 -2.28 5.76 5.25
N ASN A 46 -1.68 6.80 4.70
CA ASN A 46 -1.96 7.28 3.34
C ASN A 46 -1.61 6.23 2.30
N PHE A 47 -0.48 5.54 2.47
CA PHE A 47 -0.11 4.41 1.62
C PHE A 47 -1.16 3.30 1.64
N LEU A 48 -1.62 2.88 2.83
CA LEU A 48 -2.69 1.88 2.97
C LEU A 48 -3.97 2.30 2.24
N GLN A 49 -4.40 3.55 2.41
CA GLN A 49 -5.60 4.07 1.75
C GLN A 49 -5.48 4.07 0.23
N LEU A 50 -4.30 4.46 -0.30
CA LEU A 50 -4.02 4.43 -1.73
C LEU A 50 -4.15 3.01 -2.28
N ILE A 51 -3.52 2.02 -1.63
CA ILE A 51 -3.58 0.62 -2.09
C ILE A 51 -5.01 0.08 -2.05
N LYS A 52 -5.80 0.41 -1.02
CA LYS A 52 -7.22 0.02 -0.95
C LYS A 52 -8.02 0.54 -2.13
N ARG A 53 -7.86 1.83 -2.46
CA ARG A 53 -8.55 2.44 -3.61
C ARG A 53 -8.15 1.79 -4.94
N ILE A 54 -6.87 1.46 -5.12
CA ILE A 54 -6.40 0.76 -6.32
C ILE A 54 -7.05 -0.63 -6.43
N LEU A 55 -7.12 -1.37 -5.31
CA LEU A 55 -7.76 -2.70 -5.28
C LEU A 55 -9.26 -2.62 -5.58
N GLU A 56 -9.95 -1.62 -5.03
CA GLU A 56 -11.37 -1.36 -5.29
C GLU A 56 -11.62 -0.99 -6.75
N SER A 57 -10.81 -0.08 -7.31
CA SER A 57 -10.89 0.31 -8.73
C SER A 57 -10.74 -0.91 -9.63
N LYS A 58 -9.71 -1.74 -9.39
CA LYS A 58 -9.48 -2.95 -10.17
C LYS A 58 -10.65 -3.93 -10.12
N ARG A 59 -11.31 -4.05 -8.95
CA ARG A 59 -12.50 -4.90 -8.79
C ARG A 59 -13.67 -4.33 -9.60
N ALA A 60 -13.89 -3.02 -9.58
CA ALA A 60 -14.92 -2.37 -10.37
C ALA A 60 -14.72 -2.62 -11.87
N ASP A 61 -13.51 -2.41 -12.37
CA ASP A 61 -13.15 -2.63 -13.78
C ASP A 61 -13.39 -4.09 -14.19
N THR A 62 -13.02 -5.04 -13.32
CA THR A 62 -13.23 -6.47 -13.56
C THR A 62 -14.72 -6.82 -13.65
N MET A 63 -15.55 -6.25 -12.77
CA MET A 63 -17.01 -6.46 -12.79
C MET A 63 -17.65 -5.87 -14.05
N GLU A 64 -17.19 -4.70 -14.50
CA GLU A 64 -17.67 -4.09 -15.74
C GLU A 64 -17.32 -4.95 -16.96
N LEU A 65 -16.07 -5.43 -17.03
CA LEU A 65 -15.62 -6.33 -18.09
C LEU A 65 -16.48 -7.61 -18.14
N GLN A 66 -16.78 -8.19 -16.97
CA GLN A 66 -17.64 -9.37 -16.87
C GLN A 66 -19.05 -9.09 -17.40
N ARG A 67 -19.67 -7.96 -17.05
CA ARG A 67 -21.00 -7.57 -17.56
C ARG A 67 -21.00 -7.41 -19.08
N ASN A 68 -19.94 -6.84 -19.64
CA ASN A 68 -19.82 -6.66 -21.08
C ASN A 68 -19.68 -8.00 -21.81
N LEU A 69 -18.89 -8.93 -21.27
CA LEU A 69 -18.77 -10.28 -21.81
C LEU A 69 -20.11 -11.03 -21.79
N SER A 70 -20.87 -10.95 -20.68
CA SER A 70 -22.19 -11.59 -20.60
C SER A 70 -23.21 -11.02 -21.60
N LYS A 71 -23.10 -9.73 -21.96
CA LYS A 71 -23.96 -9.11 -22.99
C LYS A 71 -23.59 -9.51 -24.41
N VAL A 72 -22.31 -9.82 -24.67
CA VAL A 72 -21.82 -10.25 -26.00
C VAL A 72 -22.08 -11.74 -26.23
N GLN A 73 -22.16 -12.54 -25.16
CA GLN A 73 -22.44 -13.99 -25.22
C GLN A 73 -23.94 -14.35 -25.18
N ALA A 74 -24.82 -13.37 -24.95
CA ALA A 74 -26.28 -13.51 -24.97
C ALA A 74 -26.85 -13.08 -26.32
#